data_AF-X7ZG03-F1
#
_entry.id   AF-X7ZG03-F1
#
_cell.length_a   1.000
_cell.length_b   1.000
_cell.length_c   1.000
_cell.angle_alpha   90.00
_cell.angle_beta   90.00
_cell.angle_gamma   90.00
#
_symmetry.space_group_name_H-M   'P 1'
#
loop_
_entity.id
_entity.type
_entity.pdbx_description
1 polymer ?
#
loop_
_entity_poly.entity_id
_entity_poly.type
_entity_poly.pdbx_seq_one_letter_code
_entity_poly.pdbx_strand_id
1 'polypeptide(L)'
;MKHRLSGCGESPARGVAPVLPPHRRRVRPVEKSYSLTNDYRMSSAPISINSTMLRKAATINRDTASDYDNYRARCQAWLADAEAEIVRCNGVIAAPVARCLPEFFGRVTERTTAMADQHVRMGDKLVAAAAGYEDTDNDGAAGVMAGGVV
;
A
#
# COMPACT_ATOMS: atom_id res chain seq x y z
N MET A 1 -35.88 -36.77 60.79
CA MET A 1 -36.34 -36.10 59.55
C MET A 1 -35.83 -36.98 58.39
N LYS A 2 -36.59 -37.87 57.73
CA LYS A 2 -37.76 -37.70 56.82
C LYS A 2 -37.46 -36.63 55.74
N HIS A 3 -37.46 -36.84 54.42
CA HIS A 3 -37.87 -37.94 53.52
C HIS A 3 -37.06 -37.92 52.20
N ARG A 4 -37.08 -39.06 51.51
CA ARG A 4 -36.54 -39.38 50.17
C ARG A 4 -37.56 -39.04 49.05
N LEU A 5 -37.15 -39.23 47.79
CA LEU A 5 -37.91 -39.42 46.53
C LEU A 5 -38.01 -38.16 45.63
N SER A 6 -38.14 -38.21 44.30
CA SER A 6 -37.95 -39.19 43.20
C SER A 6 -38.64 -38.56 41.99
N GLY A 7 -38.12 -38.74 40.78
CA GLY A 7 -38.94 -38.98 39.58
C GLY A 7 -39.43 -37.79 38.75
N CYS A 8 -38.95 -37.79 37.50
CA CYS A 8 -39.64 -37.64 36.20
C CYS A 8 -41.01 -36.92 36.11
N GLY A 9 -41.18 -36.12 35.04
CA GLY A 9 -42.49 -35.92 34.42
C GLY A 9 -42.71 -34.59 33.71
N GLU A 10 -42.43 -34.57 32.40
CA GLU A 10 -43.24 -34.03 31.29
C GLU A 10 -43.97 -32.66 31.36
N SER A 11 -43.75 -31.89 30.29
CA SER A 11 -44.51 -30.72 29.80
C SER A 11 -45.99 -31.06 29.49
N PRO A 12 -46.94 -30.10 29.40
CA PRO A 12 -47.08 -29.34 28.14
C PRO A 12 -47.71 -27.93 28.17
N ALA A 13 -47.37 -27.17 27.12
CA ALA A 13 -48.16 -26.21 26.32
C ALA A 13 -48.93 -25.05 27.01
N ARG A 14 -48.59 -23.82 26.60
CA ARG A 14 -49.56 -22.84 26.04
C ARG A 14 -48.82 -21.68 25.36
N GLY A 15 -49.28 -21.35 24.15
CA GLY A 15 -48.64 -20.42 23.24
C GLY A 15 -48.54 -19.01 23.77
N VAL A 16 -47.38 -18.40 23.49
CA VAL A 16 -47.22 -16.95 23.45
C VAL A 16 -46.59 -16.65 22.11
N ALA A 17 -47.35 -16.00 21.24
CA ALA A 17 -46.87 -15.49 19.97
C ALA A 17 -45.68 -14.55 20.24
N PRO A 18 -44.54 -14.71 19.54
CA PRO A 18 -43.46 -13.76 19.70
C PRO A 18 -43.89 -12.41 19.13
N VAL A 19 -43.85 -11.39 19.99
CA VAL A 19 -44.01 -9.98 19.65
C VAL A 19 -43.02 -9.63 18.54
N LEU A 20 -43.55 -9.37 17.33
CA LEU A 20 -42.77 -8.95 16.18
C LEU A 20 -42.21 -7.53 16.45
N PRO A 21 -40.89 -7.32 16.35
CA PRO A 21 -40.33 -5.97 16.40
C PRO A 21 -40.75 -5.16 15.17
N PRO A 22 -40.90 -3.83 15.28
CA PRO A 22 -41.43 -3.00 14.22
C PRO A 22 -40.50 -3.04 12.99
N HIS A 23 -41.14 -3.16 11.83
CA HIS A 23 -40.60 -3.12 10.47
C HIS A 23 -39.14 -2.65 10.36
N ARG A 24 -38.19 -3.60 10.24
CA ARG A 24 -36.92 -3.32 9.56
C ARG A 24 -37.30 -2.87 8.15
N ARG A 25 -37.12 -1.58 7.84
CA ARG A 25 -37.04 -1.13 6.44
C ARG A 25 -36.09 -2.10 5.74
N ARG A 26 -36.54 -2.72 4.64
CA ARG A 26 -35.63 -3.38 3.71
C ARG A 26 -34.65 -2.31 3.25
N VAL A 27 -33.47 -2.29 3.84
CA VAL A 27 -32.32 -1.63 3.23
C VAL A 27 -32.08 -2.45 1.97
N ARG A 28 -32.53 -1.92 0.82
CA ARG A 28 -32.06 -2.45 -0.45
C ARG A 28 -30.53 -2.39 -0.38
N PRO A 29 -29.81 -3.44 -0.80
CA PRO A 29 -28.37 -3.29 -0.98
C PRO A 29 -28.21 -2.04 -1.85
N VAL A 30 -27.52 -1.04 -1.31
CA VAL A 30 -26.99 0.00 -2.16
C VAL A 30 -25.92 -0.72 -2.96
N GLU A 31 -26.31 -1.29 -4.08
CA GLU A 31 -25.40 -1.56 -5.19
C GLU A 31 -24.91 -0.20 -5.65
N LYS A 32 -23.96 0.36 -4.91
CA LYS A 32 -22.94 1.16 -5.56
C LYS A 32 -22.09 0.14 -6.31
N SER A 33 -22.59 -0.28 -7.46
CA SER A 33 -21.74 -0.68 -8.56
C SER A 33 -20.91 0.56 -8.91
N TYR A 34 -19.87 0.82 -8.12
CA TYR A 34 -18.69 1.48 -8.63
C TYR A 34 -18.17 0.50 -9.67
N SER A 35 -18.65 0.64 -10.90
CA SER A 35 -18.08 -0.09 -12.01
C SER A 35 -16.65 0.45 -12.12
N LEU A 36 -15.70 -0.31 -11.58
CA LEU A 36 -14.25 -0.04 -11.69
C LEU A 36 -13.81 0.11 -13.16
N THR A 37 -14.70 -0.15 -14.11
CA THR A 37 -14.51 -0.04 -15.54
C THR A 37 -14.62 1.36 -16.13
N ASN A 38 -15.14 2.39 -15.43
CA ASN A 38 -15.31 3.72 -16.04
C ASN A 38 -14.31 4.80 -15.58
N ASP A 39 -13.78 4.72 -14.35
CA ASP A 39 -12.79 5.69 -13.87
C ASP A 39 -11.36 5.37 -14.32
N TYR A 40 -11.11 4.12 -14.76
CA TYR A 40 -9.88 3.68 -15.41
C TYR A 40 -10.02 3.56 -16.93
N ARG A 41 -10.83 4.43 -17.55
CA ARG A 41 -10.56 4.72 -18.95
C ARG A 41 -9.24 5.48 -18.99
N MET A 42 -8.14 4.74 -19.09
CA MET A 42 -6.86 5.23 -19.57
C MET A 42 -7.17 5.99 -20.86
N SER A 43 -7.34 7.29 -20.73
CA SER A 43 -7.42 8.17 -21.87
C SER A 43 -6.08 8.01 -22.58
N SER A 44 -6.08 7.28 -23.70
CA SER A 44 -4.96 7.26 -24.63
C SER A 44 -4.78 8.60 -25.33
N ALA A 45 -5.53 9.65 -24.94
CA ALA A 45 -5.25 11.00 -25.37
C ALA A 45 -3.84 11.38 -24.88
N PRO A 46 -2.98 11.94 -25.75
CA PRO A 46 -1.66 12.39 -25.36
C PRO A 46 -1.78 13.32 -24.15
N ILE A 47 -1.20 12.92 -23.00
CA ILE A 47 -0.97 13.87 -21.93
C ILE A 47 0.11 14.81 -22.49
N SER A 48 -0.18 16.12 -22.55
CA SER A 48 0.85 17.11 -22.82
C SER A 48 1.79 17.13 -21.60
N ILE A 49 2.83 16.31 -21.66
CA ILE A 49 3.89 16.24 -20.66
C ILE A 49 5.06 17.01 -21.23
N ASN A 50 5.48 18.07 -20.55
CA ASN A 50 6.71 18.80 -20.90
C ASN A 50 7.91 18.29 -20.10
N SER A 51 9.11 18.63 -20.56
CA SER A 51 10.37 18.23 -19.94
C SER A 51 10.47 18.63 -18.45
N THR A 52 9.91 19.78 -18.08
CA THR A 52 9.86 20.25 -16.68
C THR A 52 9.06 19.31 -15.79
N MET A 53 7.90 18.82 -16.24
CA MET A 53 7.10 17.85 -15.48
C MET A 53 7.82 16.51 -15.32
N LEU A 54 8.51 16.05 -16.37
CA LEU A 54 9.32 14.82 -16.32
C LEU A 54 10.47 14.94 -15.33
N ARG A 55 11.19 16.07 -15.32
CA ARG A 55 12.24 16.33 -14.32
C ARG A 55 11.69 16.37 -12.91
N LYS A 56 10.53 17.00 -12.68
CA LYS A 56 9.88 17.00 -11.36
C LYS A 56 9.55 15.57 -10.92
N ALA A 57 8.99 14.75 -11.80
CA ALA A 57 8.71 13.34 -11.52
C ALA A 57 9.99 12.53 -11.27
N ALA A 58 11.08 12.85 -11.96
CA ALA A 58 12.39 12.23 -11.72
C ALA A 58 12.92 12.55 -10.32
N THR A 59 12.82 13.81 -9.88
CA THR A 59 13.19 14.21 -8.51
C THR A 59 12.39 13.44 -7.47
N ILE A 60 11.06 13.35 -7.64
CA ILE A 60 10.19 12.58 -6.72
C ILE A 60 10.64 11.12 -6.61
N ASN A 61 11.03 10.50 -7.73
CA ASN A 61 11.54 9.13 -7.73
C ASN A 61 12.87 9.02 -6.97
N ARG A 62 13.78 9.98 -7.12
CA ARG A 62 15.04 10.01 -6.35
C ARG A 62 14.79 10.20 -4.86
N ASP A 63 13.89 11.10 -4.48
CA ASP A 63 13.51 11.33 -3.09
C ASP A 63 12.91 10.06 -2.49
N THR A 64 12.02 9.38 -3.22
CA THR A 64 11.41 8.11 -2.78
C THR A 64 12.46 7.00 -2.61
N ALA A 65 13.45 6.91 -3.50
CA ALA A 65 14.56 5.96 -3.34
C ALA A 65 15.38 6.25 -2.07
N SER A 66 15.66 7.53 -1.80
CA SER A 66 16.33 7.98 -0.57
C SER A 66 15.53 7.62 0.69
N ASP A 67 14.20 7.77 0.66
CA ASP A 67 13.34 7.38 1.77
C ASP A 67 13.41 5.88 2.07
N TYR A 68 13.47 5.02 1.04
CA TYR A 68 13.67 3.58 1.23
C TYR A 68 15.03 3.25 1.84
N ASP A 69 16.10 3.93 1.41
CA ASP A 69 17.43 3.75 2.00
C ASP A 69 17.50 4.23 3.46
N ASN A 70 16.90 5.38 3.75
CA ASN A 70 16.78 5.90 5.10
C ASN A 70 15.98 4.97 6.01
N TYR A 71 14.87 4.42 5.51
CA TYR A 71 14.07 3.43 6.24
C TYR A 71 14.89 2.18 6.55
N ARG A 72 15.61 1.64 5.56
CA ARG A 72 16.51 0.49 5.74
C ARG A 72 17.58 0.76 6.81
N ALA A 73 18.26 1.91 6.74
CA ALA A 73 19.28 2.29 7.71
C ALA A 73 18.72 2.38 9.13
N ARG A 74 17.51 2.95 9.29
CA ARG A 74 16.82 3.02 10.59
C ARG A 74 16.44 1.65 11.12
N CYS A 75 15.97 0.74 10.27
CA CYS A 75 15.68 -0.63 10.67
C CYS A 75 16.94 -1.39 11.13
N GLN A 76 18.06 -1.22 10.42
CA GLN A 76 19.34 -1.83 10.79
C GLN A 76 19.87 -1.31 12.12
N ALA A 77 19.80 0.01 12.35
CA ALA A 77 20.19 0.62 13.61
C ALA A 77 19.32 0.12 14.77
N TRP A 78 17.99 0.03 14.58
CA TRP A 78 17.08 -0.49 15.60
C TRP A 78 17.34 -1.96 15.93
N LEU A 79 17.60 -2.79 14.92
CA LEU A 79 17.87 -4.22 15.10
C LEU A 79 19.11 -4.52 15.93
N ALA A 80 20.13 -3.65 15.85
CA ALA A 80 21.38 -3.85 16.56
C ALA A 80 21.17 -4.06 18.07
N ASP A 81 20.18 -3.38 18.64
CA ASP A 81 19.87 -3.44 20.08
C ASP A 81 18.56 -4.19 20.39
N ALA A 82 17.69 -4.41 19.39
CA ALA A 82 16.35 -4.96 19.58
C ALA A 82 16.34 -6.35 20.22
N GLU A 83 17.28 -7.24 19.86
CA GLU A 83 17.34 -8.59 20.44
C GLU A 83 17.62 -8.55 21.94
N ALA A 84 18.63 -7.77 22.35
CA ALA A 84 19.00 -7.62 23.75
C ALA A 84 17.86 -6.96 24.56
N GLU A 85 17.22 -5.94 23.98
CA GLU A 85 16.09 -5.25 24.61
C GLU A 85 14.87 -6.16 24.80
N ILE A 86 14.54 -6.99 23.82
CA ILE A 86 13.40 -7.93 23.91
C ILE A 86 13.62 -8.94 25.03
N VAL A 87 14.83 -9.53 25.10
CA VAL A 87 15.17 -10.50 26.15
C VAL A 87 15.22 -9.81 27.52
N ARG A 88 15.74 -8.58 27.61
CA ARG A 88 15.77 -7.80 28.85
C ARG A 88 14.36 -7.49 29.38
N CYS A 89 13.43 -7.14 28.51
CA CYS A 89 12.07 -6.73 28.90
C CYS A 89 11.12 -7.90 29.16
N ASN A 90 11.29 -9.01 28.43
CA ASN A 90 10.32 -10.12 28.43
C ASN A 90 10.90 -11.45 28.95
N GLY A 91 12.18 -11.44 29.34
CA GLY A 91 12.90 -12.63 29.79
C GLY A 91 13.23 -13.61 28.67
N VAL A 92 13.78 -14.76 29.07
CA VAL A 92 14.31 -15.79 28.16
C VAL A 92 13.23 -16.41 27.27
N ILE A 93 11.96 -16.37 27.68
CA ILE A 93 10.82 -16.89 26.90
C ILE A 93 10.68 -16.15 25.56
N ALA A 94 11.12 -14.88 25.47
CA ALA A 94 11.07 -14.09 24.24
C ALA A 94 12.28 -14.29 23.32
N ALA A 95 13.31 -15.04 23.73
CA ALA A 95 14.50 -15.31 22.92
C ALA A 95 14.21 -15.92 21.53
N PRO A 96 13.20 -16.80 21.33
CA PRO A 96 12.83 -17.26 19.99
C PRO A 96 12.36 -16.14 19.06
N VAL A 97 11.61 -15.16 19.59
CA VAL A 97 11.15 -14.00 18.83
C VAL A 97 12.34 -13.10 18.48
N ALA A 98 13.22 -12.84 19.45
CA ALA A 98 14.40 -12.02 19.22
C ALA A 98 15.29 -12.60 18.11
N ARG A 99 15.49 -13.93 18.10
CA ARG A 99 16.29 -14.64 17.09
C ARG A 99 15.70 -14.66 15.68
N CYS A 100 14.39 -14.46 15.51
CA CYS A 100 13.78 -14.44 14.17
C CYS A 100 13.77 -13.04 13.52
N LEU A 101 14.03 -11.98 14.30
CA LEU A 101 14.04 -10.61 13.80
C LEU A 101 15.08 -10.36 12.71
N PRO A 102 16.35 -10.81 12.83
CA PRO A 102 17.34 -10.58 11.78
C PRO A 102 16.91 -11.15 10.43
N GLU A 103 16.31 -12.35 10.43
CA GLU A 103 15.84 -13.00 9.20
C GLU A 103 14.65 -12.25 8.59
N PHE A 104 13.67 -11.85 9.41
CA PHE A 104 12.53 -11.07 8.94
C PHE A 104 12.97 -9.73 8.34
N PHE A 105 13.84 -8.99 9.03
CA PHE A 105 14.32 -7.71 8.54
C PHE A 105 15.32 -7.81 7.41
N GLY A 106 16.01 -8.95 7.26
CA GLY A 106 16.77 -9.28 6.05
C GLY A 106 15.87 -9.24 4.81
N ARG A 107 14.72 -9.92 4.86
CA ARG A 107 13.73 -9.89 3.76
C ARG A 107 13.14 -8.50 3.52
N VAL A 108 12.88 -7.72 4.58
CA VAL A 108 12.42 -6.33 4.44
C VAL A 108 13.48 -5.50 3.73
N THR A 109 14.74 -5.64 4.14
CA THR A 109 15.89 -4.93 3.56
C THR A 109 16.05 -5.24 2.08
N GLU A 110 16.02 -6.51 1.68
CA GLU A 110 16.10 -6.91 0.27
C GLU A 110 15.00 -6.25 -0.56
N ARG A 111 13.76 -6.27 -0.06
CA ARG A 111 12.63 -5.66 -0.75
C ARG A 111 12.76 -4.15 -0.86
N THR A 112 13.19 -3.46 0.20
CA THR A 112 13.33 -2.00 0.18
C THR A 112 14.47 -1.57 -0.74
N THR A 113 15.57 -2.33 -0.79
CA THR A 113 16.66 -2.10 -1.74
C THR A 113 16.18 -2.26 -3.18
N ALA A 114 15.45 -3.34 -3.49
CA ALA A 114 14.91 -3.54 -4.83
C ALA A 114 13.94 -2.40 -5.25
N MET A 115 13.14 -1.89 -4.32
CA MET A 115 12.25 -0.76 -4.57
C MET A 115 13.01 0.55 -4.77
N ALA A 116 14.04 0.82 -3.95
CA ALA A 116 14.92 1.98 -4.12
C ALA A 116 15.57 1.97 -5.52
N ASP A 117 16.14 0.84 -5.92
CA ASP A 117 16.75 0.65 -7.25
C ASP A 117 15.74 0.89 -8.39
N GLN A 118 14.51 0.39 -8.23
CA GLN A 118 13.44 0.61 -9.22
C GLN A 118 13.13 2.10 -9.37
N HIS A 119 13.02 2.83 -8.25
CA HIS A 119 12.76 4.27 -8.26
C HIS A 119 13.92 5.06 -8.85
N VAL A 120 15.18 4.71 -8.54
CA VAL A 120 16.36 5.31 -9.20
C VAL A 120 16.28 5.13 -10.72
N ARG A 121 16.08 3.90 -11.20
CA ARG A 121 15.98 3.60 -12.64
C ARG A 121 14.82 4.34 -13.30
N MET A 122 13.69 4.47 -12.62
CA MET A 122 12.56 5.24 -13.14
C MET A 122 12.90 6.72 -13.23
N GLY A 123 13.55 7.29 -12.21
CA GLY A 123 14.05 8.66 -12.23
C GLY A 123 14.96 8.92 -13.41
N ASP A 124 15.92 8.03 -13.67
CA ASP A 124 16.87 8.18 -14.78
C ASP A 124 16.17 8.11 -16.15
N LYS A 125 15.18 7.21 -16.30
CA LYS A 125 14.34 7.15 -17.52
C LYS A 125 13.56 8.43 -17.75
N LEU A 126 13.04 9.04 -16.68
CA LEU A 126 12.29 10.29 -16.76
C LEU A 126 13.20 11.47 -17.13
N VAL A 127 14.43 11.52 -16.61
CA VAL A 127 15.44 12.51 -17.02
C VAL A 127 15.80 12.34 -18.50
N ALA A 128 16.06 11.11 -18.93
CA ALA A 128 16.38 10.82 -20.34
C ALA A 128 15.23 11.20 -21.27
N ALA A 129 13.98 10.89 -20.88
CA ALA A 129 12.80 11.31 -21.62
C ALA A 129 12.69 12.84 -21.69
N ALA A 130 12.92 13.55 -20.59
CA ALA A 130 12.87 15.01 -20.56
C ALA A 130 13.86 15.64 -21.55
N ALA A 131 15.08 15.11 -21.63
CA ALA A 131 16.08 15.55 -22.60
C ALA A 131 15.62 15.28 -24.05
N GLY A 132 15.12 14.07 -24.34
CA GLY A 132 14.64 13.74 -25.69
C GLY A 132 13.47 14.60 -26.17
N TYR A 133 12.57 15.02 -25.27
CA TYR A 133 11.51 15.98 -25.60
C TYR A 133 12.07 17.34 -25.98
N GLU A 134 13.05 17.85 -25.25
CA GLU A 134 13.69 19.15 -25.55
C GLU A 134 14.45 19.13 -26.86
N ASP A 135 15.16 18.04 -27.15
CA ASP A 135 15.86 17.87 -28.42
C ASP A 135 14.87 17.89 -29.59
N THR A 136 13.75 17.17 -29.45
CA THR A 136 12.69 17.14 -30.47
C THR A 136 12.04 18.51 -30.65
N ASP A 137 11.79 19.25 -29.56
CA ASP A 137 11.22 20.59 -29.61
C ASP A 137 12.20 21.58 -30.27
N ASN A 138 13.49 21.49 -29.98
CA ASN A 138 14.54 22.32 -30.58
C ASN A 138 14.69 22.04 -32.08
N ASP A 139 14.73 20.77 -32.48
CA ASP A 139 14.80 20.36 -33.89
C ASP A 139 13.56 20.83 -34.67
N GLY A 140 12.38 20.69 -34.06
CA GLY A 140 11.13 21.20 -34.62
C GLY A 140 11.14 22.72 -34.82
N ALA A 141 11.59 23.47 -33.82
CA ALA A 141 11.73 24.92 -33.91
C ALA A 141 12.73 25.34 -34.99
N ALA A 142 13.88 24.68 -35.08
CA ALA A 142 14.87 24.93 -36.13
C ALA A 142 14.32 24.65 -37.53
N GLY A 143 13.56 23.56 -37.70
CA GLY A 143 12.90 23.22 -38.96
C GLY A 143 11.86 24.25 -39.41
N VAL A 144 11.07 24.80 -38.47
CA VAL A 144 10.11 25.88 -38.76
C VAL A 144 10.82 27.17 -39.17
N MET A 145 11.90 27.53 -38.46
CA MET A 145 12.69 28.73 -38.78
C MET A 145 13.41 28.60 -40.14
N ALA A 146 13.80 27.39 -40.54
CA ALA A 146 14.39 27.12 -41.86
C ALA A 146 13.35 27.08 -42.99
N GLY A 147 12.10 26.66 -42.71
CA GLY A 147 11.01 26.61 -43.69
C GLY A 147 10.18 27.89 -43.82
N GLY A 148 10.34 28.85 -42.90
CA GLY A 148 9.59 30.11 -42.84
C GLY A 148 10.10 31.23 -43.77
N VAL A 149 10.96 30.93 -44.74
CA VAL A 149 11.36 31.88 -45.78
C VAL A 149 10.45 31.73 -46.99
N VAL A 150 9.31 32.43 -46.99
CA VAL A 150 8.55 32.83 -48.18
C VAL A 150 8.04 34.25 -48.01
#